data_AF-A0A7X6BKQ4-F1
#
_entry.id   AF-A0A7X6BKQ4-F1
#
_cell.length_a   1.000
_cell.length_b   1.000
_cell.length_c   1.000
_cell.angle_alpha   90.00
_cell.angle_beta   90.00
_cell.angle_gamma   90.00
#
_symmetry.space_group_name_H-M   'P 1'
#
loop_
_entity.id
_entity.type
_entity.pdbx_description
1 polymer ?
#
loop_
_entity_poly.entity_id
_entity_poly.type
_entity_poly.pdbx_seq_one_letter_code
_entity_poly.pdbx_strand_id
1 'polypeptide(L)'
;MSRIIFFVVIILACMSQACEKDPTFEFKGDDRIYFVFPKYMYGLGVEGHELDSVVFSMVGEPASVLQDTCWMKVKRVGERTEIDKRYVVTVVKDSSTAVEGIDFETLKPEYVFRKNVGIDSFPVIVNREHLKTVLSKKIMFALQETEDFKLGFVEYSRIKLVVTDFLQEPEWWYTVSGWLGAYHYMKYEKWIELTGSMDKSSSQSYRQYYCLQIKDYFNNNVIIDPITNERVTCDL
;
A
#
# COMPACT_ATOMS: atom_id res chain seq x y z
N MET A 1 -61.41 -32.17 2.65
CA MET A 1 -60.02 -32.65 2.78
C MET A 1 -59.30 -32.78 1.43
N SER A 2 -59.94 -33.28 0.36
CA SER A 2 -59.33 -33.42 -0.98
C SER A 2 -58.83 -32.13 -1.64
N ARG A 3 -59.51 -30.99 -1.45
CA ARG A 3 -59.11 -29.71 -2.07
C ARG A 3 -57.86 -29.07 -1.43
N ILE A 4 -57.68 -29.24 -0.12
CA ILE A 4 -56.52 -28.70 0.61
C ILE A 4 -55.26 -29.51 0.26
N ILE A 5 -55.39 -30.83 0.13
CA ILE A 5 -54.30 -31.71 -0.32
C ILE A 5 -53.83 -31.29 -1.73
N PHE A 6 -54.77 -30.91 -2.61
CA PHE A 6 -54.43 -30.46 -3.96
C PHE A 6 -53.62 -29.15 -3.97
N PHE A 7 -53.96 -28.19 -3.11
CA PHE A 7 -53.20 -26.94 -2.98
C PHE A 7 -51.81 -27.15 -2.35
N VAL A 8 -51.68 -28.07 -1.39
CA VAL A 8 -50.39 -28.40 -0.77
C VAL A 8 -49.45 -29.09 -1.78
N VAL A 9 -49.98 -29.97 -2.64
CA VAL A 9 -49.19 -30.64 -3.69
C VAL A 9 -48.71 -29.66 -4.76
N ILE A 10 -49.53 -28.68 -5.14
CA ILE A 10 -49.15 -27.65 -6.13
C ILE A 10 -48.09 -26.69 -5.57
N ILE A 11 -48.21 -26.29 -4.30
CA ILE A 11 -47.22 -25.42 -3.65
C ILE A 11 -45.88 -26.16 -3.48
N LEU A 12 -45.91 -27.46 -3.17
CA LEU A 12 -44.70 -28.28 -3.06
C LEU A 12 -44.02 -28.50 -4.43
N ALA A 13 -44.80 -28.62 -5.51
CA ALA A 13 -44.30 -28.71 -6.89
C ALA A 13 -43.75 -27.38 -7.44
N CYS A 14 -44.18 -26.23 -6.89
CA CYS A 14 -43.62 -24.92 -7.25
C CYS A 14 -42.30 -24.63 -6.53
N MET A 15 -42.02 -25.27 -5.39
CA MET A 15 -40.73 -25.13 -4.68
C MET A 15 -39.60 -25.98 -5.26
N SER A 16 -39.88 -26.88 -6.22
CA SER A 16 -38.86 -27.68 -6.92
C SER A 16 -38.30 -27.01 -8.18
N GLN A 17 -38.70 -25.78 -8.51
CA GLN A 17 -37.95 -24.92 -9.44
C GLN A 17 -36.81 -24.20 -8.71
N ALA A 18 -36.12 -24.93 -7.83
CA ALA A 18 -34.87 -24.51 -7.26
C ALA A 18 -33.84 -24.47 -8.39
N CYS A 19 -33.51 -23.24 -8.81
CA CYS A 19 -32.31 -22.83 -9.54
C CYS A 19 -31.56 -23.99 -10.23
N GLU A 20 -31.74 -24.15 -11.53
CA GLU A 20 -30.75 -24.83 -12.36
C GLU A 20 -29.40 -24.14 -12.10
N LYS A 21 -28.59 -24.73 -11.23
CA LYS A 21 -27.17 -24.41 -11.20
C LYS A 21 -26.61 -25.04 -12.46
N ASP A 22 -26.53 -24.23 -13.50
CA ASP A 22 -25.78 -24.56 -14.71
C ASP A 22 -24.39 -25.05 -14.28
N PRO A 23 -24.11 -26.37 -14.38
CA PRO A 23 -22.84 -26.94 -13.93
C PRO A 23 -21.71 -26.60 -14.90
N THR A 24 -22.00 -25.84 -15.96
CA THR A 24 -21.11 -25.50 -17.07
C THR A 24 -20.95 -24.01 -17.30
N PHE A 25 -21.05 -23.18 -16.25
CA PHE A 25 -20.48 -21.83 -16.33
C PHE A 25 -18.94 -21.89 -16.23
N GLU A 26 -18.31 -22.57 -17.21
CA GLU A 26 -16.89 -22.43 -17.49
C GLU A 26 -16.67 -21.01 -18.04
N PHE A 27 -16.08 -20.14 -17.23
CA PHE A 27 -15.64 -18.85 -17.71
C PHE A 27 -14.47 -19.05 -18.69
N LYS A 28 -14.78 -19.15 -19.99
CA LYS A 28 -13.80 -19.17 -21.09
C LYS A 28 -13.39 -17.76 -21.47
N GLY A 29 -12.78 -17.05 -20.54
CA GLY A 29 -12.12 -15.77 -20.80
C GLY A 29 -10.61 -15.93 -20.77
N ASP A 30 -9.90 -15.11 -21.54
CA ASP A 30 -8.44 -14.98 -21.41
C ASP A 30 -8.08 -14.68 -19.96
N ASP A 31 -7.03 -15.34 -19.45
CA ASP A 31 -6.53 -15.06 -18.11
C ASP A 31 -6.09 -13.61 -18.02
N ARG A 32 -6.51 -12.93 -16.97
CA ARG A 32 -6.19 -11.52 -16.78
C ARG A 32 -5.37 -11.27 -15.54
N ILE A 33 -4.51 -10.26 -15.59
CA ILE A 33 -3.65 -9.85 -14.47
C ILE A 33 -3.82 -8.36 -14.14
N TYR A 34 -3.69 -8.03 -12.86
CA TYR A 34 -3.75 -6.66 -12.37
C TYR A 34 -2.98 -6.51 -11.05
N PHE A 35 -2.57 -5.29 -10.70
CA PHE A 35 -1.93 -5.01 -9.42
C PHE A 35 -2.94 -5.02 -8.27
N VAL A 36 -2.50 -5.47 -7.08
CA VAL A 36 -3.30 -5.39 -5.87
C VAL A 36 -2.98 -4.09 -5.13
N PHE A 37 -3.99 -3.24 -4.96
CA PHE A 37 -3.85 -2.01 -4.19
C PHE A 37 -4.01 -2.29 -2.70
N PRO A 38 -3.19 -1.65 -1.84
CA PRO A 38 -3.40 -1.73 -0.41
C PRO A 38 -4.70 -1.01 -0.05
N LYS A 39 -5.32 -1.42 1.04
CA LYS A 39 -6.52 -0.79 1.57
C LYS A 39 -6.20 -0.11 2.89
N TYR A 40 -6.83 1.03 3.11
CA TYR A 40 -6.86 1.63 4.43
C TYR A 40 -7.55 0.66 5.40
N MET A 41 -6.97 0.43 6.57
CA MET A 41 -7.55 -0.44 7.58
C MET A 41 -8.23 0.43 8.63
N TYR A 42 -9.54 0.33 8.73
CA TYR A 42 -10.25 0.87 9.89
C TYR A 42 -9.92 0.05 11.14
N GLY A 43 -10.27 0.60 12.31
CA GLY A 43 -10.15 -0.11 13.58
C GLY A 43 -10.81 -1.50 13.54
N LEU A 44 -10.28 -2.43 14.33
CA LEU A 44 -10.74 -3.82 14.44
C LEU A 44 -10.56 -4.67 13.16
N GLY A 45 -9.65 -4.28 12.26
CA GLY A 45 -9.28 -5.09 11.11
C GLY A 45 -10.28 -5.03 9.96
N VAL A 46 -11.12 -3.99 9.92
CA VAL A 46 -12.09 -3.78 8.84
C VAL A 46 -11.41 -3.07 7.67
N GLU A 47 -11.44 -3.69 6.49
CA GLU A 47 -10.92 -3.07 5.26
C GLU A 47 -11.78 -1.87 4.85
N GLY A 48 -11.11 -0.76 4.55
CA GLY A 48 -11.70 0.46 4.04
C GLY A 48 -11.48 0.67 2.57
N HIS A 49 -11.26 1.93 2.19
CA HIS A 49 -11.05 2.31 0.80
C HIS A 49 -9.66 1.87 0.31
N GLU A 50 -9.54 1.66 -1.00
CA GLU A 50 -8.25 1.41 -1.65
C GLU A 50 -7.39 2.67 -1.64
N LEU A 51 -6.11 2.49 -1.37
CA LEU A 51 -5.09 3.53 -1.44
C LEU A 51 -4.49 3.57 -2.83
N ASP A 52 -3.99 4.72 -3.27
CA ASP A 52 -3.41 4.89 -4.61
C ASP A 52 -1.95 4.41 -4.73
N SER A 53 -1.35 3.99 -3.62
CA SER A 53 0.06 3.60 -3.54
C SER A 53 0.37 2.60 -2.46
N VAL A 54 1.40 1.80 -2.73
CA VAL A 54 2.12 1.04 -1.72
C VAL A 54 3.18 1.95 -1.11
N VAL A 55 3.22 2.05 0.21
CA VAL A 55 4.30 2.76 0.92
C VAL A 55 5.26 1.72 1.47
N PHE A 56 6.52 1.83 1.09
CA PHE A 56 7.61 1.01 1.60
C PHE A 56 8.58 1.90 2.37
N SER A 57 8.63 1.69 3.68
CA SER A 57 9.43 2.48 4.60
C SER A 57 10.58 1.65 5.13
N MET A 58 11.79 2.19 5.05
CA MET A 58 12.98 1.63 5.69
C MET A 58 13.23 2.24 7.08
N VAL A 59 12.29 3.07 7.55
CA VAL A 59 12.34 3.67 8.88
C VAL A 59 12.23 2.59 9.95
N GLY A 60 13.17 2.61 10.89
CA GLY A 60 13.29 1.60 11.95
C GLY A 60 14.31 0.51 11.65
N GLU A 61 14.72 0.35 10.39
CA GLU A 61 15.81 -0.56 10.05
C GLU A 61 17.16 0.00 10.50
N PRO A 62 18.06 -0.83 11.07
CA PRO A 62 19.40 -0.41 11.45
C PRO A 62 20.15 0.27 10.29
N ALA A 63 20.99 1.26 10.58
CA ALA A 63 21.76 1.99 9.55
C ALA A 63 22.67 1.10 8.69
N SER A 64 22.98 -0.12 9.15
CA SER A 64 23.73 -1.14 8.40
C SER A 64 22.91 -1.81 7.28
N VAL A 65 21.59 -1.70 7.31
CA VAL A 65 20.70 -2.22 6.26
C VAL A 65 20.70 -1.20 5.11
N LEU A 66 21.41 -1.53 4.04
CA LEU A 66 21.57 -0.68 2.86
C LEU A 66 20.58 -1.01 1.74
N GLN A 67 20.00 -2.21 1.75
CA GLN A 67 19.01 -2.67 0.79
C GLN A 67 17.92 -3.45 1.49
N ASP A 68 16.70 -3.38 0.97
CA ASP A 68 15.59 -4.24 1.39
C ASP A 68 14.61 -4.48 0.22
N THR A 69 13.77 -5.50 0.32
CA THR A 69 12.90 -5.97 -0.75
C THR A 69 11.43 -5.68 -0.45
N CYS A 70 10.82 -4.84 -1.28
CA CYS A 70 9.38 -4.67 -1.32
C CYS A 70 8.75 -5.73 -2.25
N TRP A 71 7.84 -6.55 -1.72
CA TRP A 71 7.11 -7.55 -2.51
C TRP A 71 5.79 -7.00 -3.03
N MET A 72 5.82 -6.50 -4.26
CA MET A 72 4.66 -5.94 -4.94
C MET A 72 3.71 -7.04 -5.40
N LYS A 73 2.43 -6.92 -5.05
CA LYS A 73 1.43 -7.97 -5.27
C LYS A 73 0.71 -7.81 -6.61
N VAL A 74 0.52 -8.93 -7.30
CA VAL A 74 -0.29 -9.05 -8.51
C VAL A 74 -1.35 -10.12 -8.31
N LYS A 75 -2.51 -9.93 -8.92
CA LYS A 75 -3.64 -10.85 -8.83
C LYS A 75 -4.12 -11.22 -10.22
N ARG A 76 -4.56 -12.47 -10.35
CA ARG A 76 -5.18 -12.97 -11.57
C ARG A 76 -6.70 -13.03 -11.48
N VAL A 77 -7.36 -12.90 -12.63
CA VAL A 77 -8.77 -13.23 -12.85
C VAL A 77 -8.82 -14.35 -13.89
N GLY A 78 -9.54 -15.42 -13.57
CA GLY A 78 -9.64 -16.62 -14.40
C GLY A 78 -9.56 -17.89 -13.55
N GLU A 79 -9.70 -19.05 -14.17
CA GLU A 79 -9.55 -20.33 -13.50
C GLU A 79 -8.11 -20.53 -13.02
N ARG A 80 -7.92 -21.11 -11.83
CA ARG A 80 -6.57 -21.44 -11.38
C ARG A 80 -5.96 -22.45 -12.36
N THR A 81 -4.82 -22.09 -12.92
CA THR A 81 -4.08 -22.94 -13.84
C THR A 81 -3.11 -23.83 -13.08
N GLU A 82 -3.03 -25.09 -13.50
CA GLU A 82 -2.03 -26.08 -13.02
C GLU A 82 -0.65 -25.89 -13.69
N ILE A 83 -0.50 -24.84 -14.50
CA ILE A 83 0.74 -24.42 -15.15
C ILE A 83 1.15 -23.02 -14.70
N ASP A 84 2.46 -22.83 -14.59
CA ASP A 84 3.08 -21.53 -14.36
C ASP A 84 2.88 -20.64 -15.60
N LYS A 85 2.69 -19.35 -15.37
CA LYS A 85 2.49 -18.34 -16.41
C LYS A 85 3.50 -17.22 -16.31
N ARG A 86 3.69 -16.45 -17.37
CA ARG A 86 4.65 -15.34 -17.45
C ARG A 86 3.93 -14.00 -17.54
N TYR A 87 4.42 -13.03 -16.77
CA TYR A 87 3.96 -11.65 -16.83
C TYR A 87 5.14 -10.68 -16.84
N VAL A 88 4.90 -9.50 -17.40
CA VAL A 88 5.92 -8.47 -17.57
C VAL A 88 5.51 -7.22 -16.81
N VAL A 89 6.43 -6.69 -16.02
CA VAL A 89 6.29 -5.42 -15.29
C VAL A 89 7.35 -4.46 -15.81
N THR A 90 6.95 -3.22 -16.04
CA THR A 90 7.81 -2.15 -16.55
C THR A 90 7.75 -0.93 -15.67
N VAL A 91 8.82 -0.13 -15.67
CA VAL A 91 8.87 1.15 -14.97
C VAL A 91 8.45 2.27 -15.92
N VAL A 92 7.50 3.09 -15.50
CA VAL A 92 7.04 4.24 -16.25
C VAL A 92 7.87 5.46 -15.83
N LYS A 93 8.95 5.70 -16.57
CA LYS A 93 10.02 6.64 -16.21
C LYS A 93 9.55 8.09 -16.05
N ASP A 94 8.64 8.55 -16.90
CA ASP A 94 8.08 9.91 -16.85
C ASP A 94 7.21 10.18 -15.59
N SER A 95 6.73 9.11 -14.97
CA SER A 95 5.87 9.12 -13.79
C SER A 95 6.61 8.68 -12.52
N SER A 96 7.94 8.51 -12.61
CA SER A 96 8.80 8.01 -11.53
C SER A 96 9.86 9.06 -11.19
N THR A 97 10.13 9.22 -9.89
CA THR A 97 11.27 10.02 -9.42
C THR A 97 12.46 9.15 -9.00
N ALA A 98 12.23 7.86 -8.78
CA ALA A 98 13.28 6.88 -8.59
C ALA A 98 13.91 6.46 -9.93
N VAL A 99 15.23 6.25 -9.92
CA VAL A 99 16.02 5.85 -11.07
C VAL A 99 16.35 4.37 -10.98
N GLU A 100 15.91 3.60 -11.97
CA GLU A 100 16.19 2.16 -12.09
C GLU A 100 17.70 1.91 -12.24
N GLY A 101 18.20 0.88 -11.55
CA GLY A 101 19.62 0.55 -11.47
C GLY A 101 20.43 1.42 -10.49
N ILE A 102 19.80 2.43 -9.89
CA ILE A 102 20.44 3.36 -8.94
C ILE A 102 19.69 3.36 -7.60
N ASP A 103 18.39 3.64 -7.62
CA ASP A 103 17.54 3.70 -6.43
C ASP A 103 16.89 2.36 -6.10
N PHE A 104 16.77 1.50 -7.10
CA PHE A 104 16.31 0.12 -6.98
C PHE A 104 16.93 -0.71 -8.10
N GLU A 105 17.02 -2.02 -7.91
CA GLU A 105 17.57 -2.92 -8.93
C GLU A 105 16.68 -2.96 -10.18
N THR A 106 17.32 -3.12 -11.35
CA THR A 106 16.62 -3.28 -12.63
C THR A 106 15.64 -4.44 -12.56
N LEU A 107 14.40 -4.21 -13.02
CA LEU A 107 13.39 -5.26 -13.06
C LEU A 107 13.80 -6.38 -14.00
N LYS A 108 13.38 -7.60 -13.67
CA LYS A 108 13.54 -8.74 -14.60
C LYS A 108 12.68 -8.49 -15.84
N PRO A 109 13.12 -8.95 -17.03
CA PRO A 109 12.34 -8.81 -18.25
C PRO A 109 10.97 -9.53 -18.14
N GLU A 110 10.91 -10.60 -17.34
CA GLU A 110 9.69 -11.36 -17.07
C GLU A 110 9.70 -11.95 -15.65
N TYR A 111 8.50 -12.20 -15.14
CA TYR A 111 8.26 -12.84 -13.85
C TYR A 111 7.32 -14.05 -14.02
N VAL A 112 7.42 -14.98 -13.07
CA VAL A 112 6.57 -16.17 -13.02
C VAL A 112 5.39 -15.91 -12.11
N PHE A 113 4.19 -16.09 -12.64
CA PHE A 113 2.97 -16.26 -11.86
C PHE A 113 2.81 -17.76 -11.59
N ARG A 114 2.99 -18.16 -10.34
CA ARG A 114 3.00 -19.57 -9.93
C ARG A 114 1.63 -20.21 -10.17
N LYS A 115 1.64 -21.48 -10.55
CA LYS A 115 0.42 -22.29 -10.65
C LYS A 115 -0.32 -22.38 -9.32
N ASN A 116 -1.63 -22.61 -9.39
CA ASN A 116 -2.52 -22.85 -8.24
C ASN A 116 -2.63 -21.73 -7.20
N VAL A 117 -2.05 -20.54 -7.44
CA VAL A 117 -2.26 -19.35 -6.60
C VAL A 117 -3.16 -18.34 -7.30
N GLY A 118 -3.89 -17.54 -6.51
CA GLY A 118 -4.70 -16.43 -7.03
C GLY A 118 -3.97 -15.08 -6.96
N ILE A 119 -2.95 -14.99 -6.12
CA ILE A 119 -2.14 -13.80 -5.88
C ILE A 119 -0.68 -14.25 -5.87
N ASP A 120 0.17 -13.50 -6.55
CA ASP A 120 1.61 -13.67 -6.55
C ASP A 120 2.29 -12.31 -6.31
N SER A 121 3.61 -12.27 -6.34
CA SER A 121 4.38 -11.06 -6.17
C SER A 121 5.67 -11.05 -6.99
N PHE A 122 6.18 -9.85 -7.25
CA PHE A 122 7.52 -9.62 -7.75
C PHE A 122 8.32 -8.78 -6.75
N PRO A 123 9.63 -9.03 -6.64
CA PRO A 123 10.50 -8.26 -5.76
C PRO A 123 10.89 -6.92 -6.40
N VAL A 124 10.92 -5.88 -5.58
CA VAL A 124 11.55 -4.59 -5.86
C VAL A 124 12.62 -4.37 -4.79
N ILE A 125 13.88 -4.54 -5.18
CA ILE A 125 15.02 -4.40 -4.27
C ILE A 125 15.43 -2.93 -4.26
N VAL A 126 15.20 -2.25 -3.14
CA VAL A 126 15.40 -0.82 -2.96
C VAL A 126 16.77 -0.54 -2.35
N ASN A 127 17.45 0.50 -2.84
CA ASN A 127 18.71 1.00 -2.30
C ASN A 127 18.46 2.18 -1.36
N ARG A 128 18.85 2.05 -0.10
CA ARG A 128 18.58 3.04 0.95
C ARG A 128 19.39 4.33 0.81
N GLU A 129 20.59 4.27 0.23
CA GLU A 129 21.56 5.38 0.21
C GLU A 129 20.95 6.69 -0.31
N HIS A 130 20.15 6.62 -1.38
CA HIS A 130 19.54 7.79 -2.00
C HIS A 130 18.21 8.21 -1.38
N LEU A 131 17.72 7.50 -0.36
CA LEU A 131 16.56 7.91 0.43
C LEU A 131 16.93 8.86 1.57
N LYS A 132 18.22 9.09 1.84
CA LYS A 132 18.68 9.99 2.91
C LYS A 132 18.66 11.47 2.54
N THR A 133 18.63 11.76 1.23
CA THR A 133 18.74 13.12 0.68
C THR A 133 17.42 13.64 0.13
N VAL A 134 16.38 12.81 0.10
CA VAL A 134 15.03 13.18 -0.36
C VAL A 134 13.99 12.48 0.51
N LEU A 135 12.89 13.17 0.84
CA LEU A 135 11.86 12.64 1.73
C LEU A 135 11.22 11.34 1.24
N SER A 136 11.08 11.19 -0.08
CA SER A 136 10.61 9.96 -0.70
C SER A 136 10.98 9.91 -2.18
N LYS A 137 11.02 8.70 -2.73
CA LYS A 137 11.08 8.45 -4.16
C LYS A 137 9.87 7.64 -4.61
N LYS A 138 9.39 7.90 -5.82
CA LYS A 138 8.18 7.29 -6.40
C LYS A 138 8.58 6.42 -7.57
N ILE A 139 8.08 5.20 -7.61
CA ILE A 139 8.21 4.28 -8.75
C ILE A 139 6.81 3.97 -9.26
N MET A 140 6.55 4.29 -10.52
CA MET A 140 5.32 3.91 -11.20
C MET A 140 5.57 2.64 -12.01
N PHE A 141 4.86 1.56 -11.67
CA PHE A 141 4.90 0.30 -12.41
C PHE A 141 3.73 0.20 -13.38
N ALA A 142 3.94 -0.50 -14.49
CA ALA A 142 2.89 -0.87 -15.45
C ALA A 142 3.04 -2.34 -15.86
N LEU A 143 1.92 -3.05 -15.88
CA LEU A 143 1.80 -4.39 -16.47
C LEU A 143 1.73 -4.27 -17.99
N GLN A 144 2.38 -5.21 -18.68
CA GLN A 144 2.26 -5.37 -20.13
C GLN A 144 1.45 -6.63 -20.44
N GLU A 145 0.70 -6.60 -21.55
CA GLU A 145 0.08 -7.82 -22.06
C GLU A 145 1.14 -8.83 -22.51
N THR A 146 0.87 -10.10 -22.25
CA THR A 146 1.69 -11.22 -22.70
C THR A 146 0.81 -12.24 -23.43
N GLU A 147 1.40 -13.32 -23.93
CA GLU A 147 0.65 -14.47 -24.44
C GLU A 147 -0.18 -15.14 -23.33
N ASP A 148 0.33 -15.12 -22.10
CA ASP A 148 -0.28 -15.79 -20.95
C ASP A 148 -1.36 -14.95 -20.25
N PHE A 149 -1.24 -13.62 -20.29
CA PHE A 149 -2.12 -12.70 -19.57
C PHE A 149 -2.52 -11.47 -20.39
N LYS A 150 -3.82 -11.16 -20.33
CA LYS A 150 -4.38 -9.86 -20.70
C LYS A 150 -4.51 -8.94 -19.48
N LEU A 151 -4.68 -7.64 -19.71
CA LEU A 151 -4.91 -6.71 -18.60
C LEU A 151 -6.32 -6.90 -18.03
N GLY A 152 -6.39 -7.05 -16.70
CA GLY A 152 -7.66 -7.21 -15.96
C GLY A 152 -8.54 -5.98 -16.04
N PHE A 153 -8.03 -4.91 -15.46
CA PHE A 153 -8.66 -3.60 -15.35
C PHE A 153 -7.63 -2.54 -15.73
N VAL A 154 -8.02 -1.58 -16.56
CA VAL A 154 -7.09 -0.54 -17.04
C VAL A 154 -6.59 0.28 -15.85
N GLU A 155 -7.45 0.57 -14.89
CA GLU A 155 -7.16 1.34 -13.68
C GLU A 155 -6.18 0.61 -12.75
N TYR A 156 -6.12 -0.73 -12.84
CA TYR A 156 -5.27 -1.57 -12.00
C TYR A 156 -4.06 -2.13 -12.78
N SER A 157 -3.85 -1.66 -14.01
CA SER A 157 -2.69 -2.00 -14.83
C SER A 157 -1.43 -1.26 -14.39
N ARG A 158 -1.57 -0.23 -13.57
CA ARG A 158 -0.48 0.61 -13.04
C ARG A 158 -0.58 0.72 -11.54
N ILE A 159 0.55 0.80 -10.85
CA ILE A 159 0.58 1.01 -9.39
C ILE A 159 1.79 1.85 -9.00
N LYS A 160 1.61 2.72 -8.02
CA LYS A 160 2.66 3.58 -7.46
C LYS A 160 3.24 2.93 -6.21
N LEU A 161 4.56 2.79 -6.17
CA LEU A 161 5.32 2.50 -4.97
C LEU A 161 6.00 3.78 -4.50
N VAL A 162 5.76 4.17 -3.24
CA VAL A 162 6.43 5.27 -2.56
C VAL A 162 7.44 4.66 -1.61
N VAL A 163 8.70 4.98 -1.83
CA VAL A 163 9.83 4.50 -1.03
C VAL A 163 10.35 5.65 -0.17
N THR A 164 10.56 5.41 1.11
CA THR A 164 11.03 6.43 2.06
C THR A 164 11.90 5.83 3.16
N ASP A 165 12.81 6.63 3.70
CA ASP A 165 13.55 6.35 4.93
C ASP A 165 13.23 7.40 6.01
N PHE A 166 12.15 8.14 5.82
CA PHE A 166 11.66 9.16 6.75
C PHE A 166 10.32 8.74 7.34
N LEU A 167 10.16 9.07 8.63
CA LEU A 167 8.87 8.92 9.30
C LEU A 167 7.81 9.61 8.43
N GLN A 168 6.68 8.93 8.23
CA GLN A 168 5.53 9.50 7.56
C GLN A 168 4.70 10.29 8.57
N GLU A 169 3.82 11.17 8.07
CA GLU A 169 2.85 11.85 8.91
C GLU A 169 1.96 10.79 9.59
N PRO A 170 1.97 10.69 10.92
CA PRO A 170 1.08 9.76 11.60
C PRO A 170 -0.36 10.29 11.52
N GLU A 171 -1.33 9.39 11.41
CA GLU A 171 -2.75 9.77 11.32
C GLU A 171 -3.18 10.68 12.47
N TRP A 172 -2.59 10.53 13.65
CA TRP A 172 -2.91 11.33 14.82
C TRP A 172 -2.25 12.72 14.86
N TRP A 173 -1.43 13.11 13.87
CA TRP A 173 -0.69 14.38 13.91
C TRP A 173 -1.62 15.60 14.11
N TYR A 174 -2.84 15.55 13.56
CA TYR A 174 -3.86 16.58 13.77
C TYR A 174 -4.10 16.89 15.26
N THR A 175 -3.94 15.91 16.15
CA THR A 175 -4.14 16.08 17.60
C THR A 175 -3.07 16.92 18.27
N VAL A 176 -1.89 17.08 17.65
CA VAL A 176 -0.76 17.88 18.17
C VAL A 176 -0.43 19.09 17.30
N SER A 177 -1.01 19.17 16.10
CA SER A 177 -0.80 20.26 15.14
C SER A 177 -1.07 21.65 15.72
N GLY A 178 -2.01 21.78 16.66
CA GLY A 178 -2.29 23.05 17.35
C GLY A 178 -1.14 23.59 18.20
N TRP A 179 -0.14 22.77 18.54
CA TRP A 179 1.10 23.22 19.19
C TRP A 179 2.29 23.22 18.25
N LEU A 180 2.38 22.19 17.39
CA LEU A 180 3.57 21.91 16.58
C LEU A 180 3.49 22.45 15.14
N GLY A 181 2.34 22.96 14.71
CA GLY A 181 2.08 23.40 13.34
C GLY A 181 1.93 22.24 12.36
N ALA A 182 2.15 22.55 11.07
CA ALA A 182 2.17 21.55 10.01
C ALA A 182 3.21 20.45 10.28
N TYR A 183 2.90 19.25 9.79
CA TYR A 183 3.77 18.08 9.93
C TYR A 183 5.17 18.35 9.38
N HIS A 184 6.18 17.88 10.12
CA HIS A 184 7.56 17.83 9.68
C HIS A 184 8.24 16.65 10.35
N TYR A 185 8.96 15.82 9.59
CA TYR A 185 9.54 14.58 10.11
C TYR A 185 10.47 14.81 11.31
N MET A 186 11.32 15.85 11.28
CA MET A 186 12.19 16.21 12.42
C MET A 186 11.41 16.52 13.71
N LYS A 187 10.21 17.10 13.62
CA LYS A 187 9.36 17.33 14.80
C LYS A 187 8.86 16.01 15.37
N TYR A 188 8.56 15.05 14.50
CA TYR A 188 8.11 13.73 14.89
C TYR A 188 9.26 12.86 15.43
N GLU A 189 10.47 12.96 14.87
CA GLU A 189 11.69 12.38 15.46
C GLU A 189 11.91 12.91 16.87
N LYS A 190 11.76 14.23 17.08
CA LYS A 190 11.89 14.85 18.41
C LYS A 190 10.81 14.36 19.38
N TRP A 191 9.59 14.14 18.89
CA TRP A 191 8.55 13.49 19.69
C TRP A 191 8.96 12.09 20.13
N ILE A 192 9.46 11.25 19.22
CA ILE A 192 9.90 9.88 19.53
C ILE A 192 11.10 9.92 20.49
N GLU A 193 12.05 10.84 20.29
CA GLU A 193 13.20 11.04 21.18
C GLU A 193 12.75 11.32 22.62
N LEU A 194 11.80 12.23 22.81
CA LEU A 194 11.36 12.65 24.14
C LEU A 194 10.39 11.67 24.81
N THR A 195 9.55 11.00 24.02
CA THR A 195 8.47 10.14 24.55
C THR A 195 8.81 8.64 24.52
N GLY A 196 9.78 8.24 23.70
CA GLY A 196 10.08 6.84 23.39
C GLY A 196 8.98 6.14 22.57
N SER A 197 8.03 6.88 22.00
CA SER A 197 6.83 6.33 21.36
C SER A 197 6.58 6.92 19.97
N MET A 198 6.28 6.04 19.01
CA MET A 198 5.75 6.41 17.69
C MET A 198 4.23 6.69 17.72
N ASP A 199 3.54 6.39 18.82
CA ASP A 199 2.12 6.73 18.96
C ASP A 199 1.95 7.93 19.90
N LYS A 200 0.83 8.63 19.76
CA LYS A 200 0.40 9.62 20.73
C LYS A 200 0.03 8.96 22.05
N SER A 201 0.37 9.63 23.15
CA SER A 201 -0.24 9.31 24.44
C SER A 201 -1.74 9.58 24.41
N SER A 202 -2.54 8.78 25.10
CA SER A 202 -3.97 9.04 25.30
C SER A 202 -4.23 10.26 26.20
N SER A 203 -3.28 10.61 27.07
CA SER A 203 -3.38 11.76 27.96
C SER A 203 -3.11 13.09 27.24
N GLN A 204 -4.09 14.00 27.30
CA GLN A 204 -3.96 15.34 26.72
C GLN A 204 -2.86 16.17 27.39
N SER A 205 -2.73 16.07 28.72
CA SER A 205 -1.69 16.80 29.46
C SER A 205 -0.29 16.28 29.12
N TYR A 206 -0.15 14.98 28.91
CA TYR A 206 1.10 14.39 28.42
C TYR A 206 1.45 14.92 27.02
N ARG A 207 0.48 14.92 26.09
CA ARG A 207 0.70 15.47 24.75
C ARG A 207 1.12 16.93 24.81
N GLN A 208 0.39 17.75 25.56
CA GLN A 208 0.68 19.17 25.70
C GLN A 208 2.09 19.42 26.30
N TYR A 209 2.46 18.69 27.36
CA TYR A 209 3.76 18.82 28.00
C TYR A 209 4.90 18.64 26.99
N TYR A 210 4.92 17.52 26.25
CA TYR A 210 5.97 17.27 25.26
C TYR A 210 5.89 18.19 24.06
N CYS A 211 4.69 18.56 23.59
CA CYS A 211 4.56 19.52 22.49
C CYS A 211 5.17 20.88 22.84
N LEU A 212 5.01 21.36 24.09
CA LEU A 212 5.62 22.61 24.54
C LEU A 212 7.15 22.51 24.57
N GLN A 213 7.71 21.38 25.00
CA GLN A 213 9.17 21.15 24.98
C GLN A 213 9.72 21.10 23.53
N ILE A 214 9.02 20.41 22.63
CA ILE A 214 9.38 20.36 21.20
C ILE A 214 9.30 21.76 20.59
N LYS A 215 8.21 22.50 20.86
CA LYS A 215 8.04 23.87 20.37
C LYS A 215 9.16 24.78 20.84
N ASP A 216 9.52 24.72 22.13
CA ASP A 216 10.63 25.48 22.69
C ASP A 216 11.95 25.16 21.97
N TYR A 217 12.23 23.87 21.76
CA TYR A 217 13.43 23.41 21.04
C TYR A 217 13.52 23.98 19.62
N PHE A 218 12.46 23.88 18.80
CA PHE A 218 12.49 24.35 17.41
C PHE A 218 12.43 25.88 17.28
N ASN A 219 11.76 26.58 18.19
CA ASN A 219 11.60 28.03 18.09
C ASN A 219 12.81 28.79 18.67
N ASN A 220 13.48 28.26 19.71
CA ASN A 220 14.65 28.89 20.34
C ASN A 220 15.99 28.46 19.71
N ASN A 221 16.02 27.37 18.93
CA ASN A 221 17.21 26.96 18.19
C ASN A 221 17.00 27.20 16.69
N VAL A 222 18.11 27.43 15.96
CA VAL A 222 18.07 27.50 14.49
C VAL A 222 18.25 26.07 13.97
N ILE A 223 17.15 25.36 13.79
CA ILE A 223 17.14 24.02 13.21
C ILE A 223 16.84 24.14 11.72
N ILE A 224 17.80 23.72 10.90
CA ILE A 224 17.68 23.70 9.44
C ILE A 224 17.47 22.25 8.99
N ASP A 225 16.46 22.02 8.17
CA ASP A 225 16.25 20.73 7.51
C ASP A 225 17.38 20.50 6.49
N PRO A 226 18.18 19.43 6.62
CA PRO A 226 19.29 19.15 5.69
C PRO A 226 18.84 18.85 4.25
N ILE A 227 17.57 18.56 4.02
CA ILE A 227 17.00 18.22 2.71
C ILE A 227 16.49 19.47 2.00
N THR A 228 15.63 20.24 2.67
CA THR A 228 15.01 21.43 2.09
C THR A 228 15.85 22.70 2.27
N ASN A 229 16.81 22.67 3.20
CA ASN A 229 17.58 23.84 3.67
C ASN A 229 16.69 24.96 4.23
N GLU A 230 15.47 24.62 4.66
CA GLU A 230 14.53 25.53 5.28
C GLU A 230 14.62 25.45 6.81
N ARG A 231 14.30 26.57 7.49
CA ARG A 231 14.21 26.58 8.95
C ARG A 231 12.95 25.86 9.38
N VAL A 232 13.10 24.88 10.26
CA VAL A 232 11.98 24.17 10.87
C VAL A 232 11.51 24.92 12.11
N THR A 233 10.25 25.35 12.14
CA THR A 233 9.62 25.99 13.30
C THR A 233 8.28 25.34 13.64
N CYS A 234 7.78 25.58 14.86
CA CYS A 234 6.47 25.13 15.34
C CYS A 234 5.43 26.26 15.28
N ASP A 235 5.56 27.15 14.31
CA ASP A 235 4.65 28.27 14.10
C ASP A 235 3.34 27.78 13.45
N LEU A 236 2.25 28.47 13.78
CA LEU A 236 0.89 28.19 13.33
C LEU A 236 0.52 29.10 12.16
#